data_AF-A0A1Z4NC84-F1
#
_entry.id   AF-A0A1Z4NC84-F1
#
_cell.length_a   1.000
_cell.length_b   1.000
_cell.length_c   1.000
_cell.angle_alpha   90.00
_cell.angle_beta   90.00
_cell.angle_gamma   90.00
#
_symmetry.space_group_name_H-M   'P 1'
#
loop_
_entity.id
_entity.type
_entity.pdbx_description
1 polymer ?
#
loop_
_entity_poly.entity_id
_entity_poly.type
_entity_poly.pdbx_seq_one_letter_code
_entity_poly.pdbx_strand_id
1 'polypeptide(L)'
;MAARYNNSYDSFLTVHLADFAEATGDEEQAAKWALKGIEVARQTNQLTALPVLGTNAIPHLLLDSRYVEVLDFAIETGAILIASKQRFDAGMNALEPNLNVEALLGSKPNELWLRAERDAATMGLLPIVFRLATVAISQPELIQVQAQEVVAACQQVSAIAFDQVLWVTASELIEQIYLQQASFEELINRSNGFTPEHEILWAIGYLVASLQNKATPQSALMTHLYVTHYLYKWLTPSSATYRRIVLPFLLRYWTNTFEKTRFRFSTPRLIESELSEAQSIPETQRAQSILKTIASGLGVGIPSNFEQWLHGHILRA
;
A
#
# COMPACT_ATOMS: atom_id res chain seq x y z
N MET A 1 7.50 -25.63 -35.40
CA MET A 1 7.17 -24.55 -34.43
C MET A 1 6.77 -25.09 -33.06
N ALA A 2 5.94 -26.14 -32.95
CA ALA A 2 5.53 -26.71 -31.66
C ALA A 2 6.69 -27.12 -30.72
N ALA A 3 7.86 -27.49 -31.25
CA ALA A 3 9.02 -27.89 -30.44
C ALA A 3 9.82 -26.72 -29.80
N ARG A 4 9.51 -25.45 -30.11
CA ARG A 4 10.21 -24.27 -29.53
C ARG A 4 9.34 -23.42 -28.61
N TYR A 5 8.03 -23.68 -28.58
CA TYR A 5 7.11 -22.97 -27.72
C TYR A 5 7.02 -23.68 -26.37
N ASN A 6 7.20 -22.93 -25.29
CA ASN A 6 6.98 -23.41 -23.93
C ASN A 6 5.86 -22.59 -23.30
N ASN A 7 4.72 -23.24 -23.10
CA ASN A 7 3.52 -22.64 -22.52
C ASN A 7 3.71 -22.17 -21.07
N SER A 8 4.77 -22.60 -20.37
CA SER A 8 5.08 -22.10 -19.03
C SER A 8 5.36 -20.59 -19.02
N TYR A 9 5.75 -20.00 -20.15
CA TYR A 9 6.02 -18.57 -20.28
C TYR A 9 4.79 -17.73 -20.67
N ASP A 10 3.62 -18.34 -20.84
CA ASP A 10 2.40 -17.60 -21.22
C ASP A 10 1.99 -16.55 -20.18
N SER A 11 2.28 -16.80 -18.89
CA SER A 11 2.02 -15.82 -17.83
C SER A 11 2.88 -14.56 -17.99
N PHE A 12 4.09 -14.66 -18.55
CA PHE A 12 4.91 -13.48 -18.85
C PHE A 12 4.40 -12.69 -20.05
N LEU A 13 3.73 -13.34 -21.02
CA LEU A 13 3.02 -12.61 -22.06
C LEU A 13 1.91 -11.75 -21.44
N THR A 14 1.15 -12.28 -20.48
CA THR A 14 0.13 -11.50 -19.77
C THR A 14 0.73 -10.39 -18.90
N VAL A 15 1.91 -10.60 -18.30
CA VAL A 15 2.66 -9.53 -17.62
C VAL A 15 2.94 -8.38 -18.59
N HIS A 16 3.53 -8.67 -19.75
CA HIS A 16 3.86 -7.63 -20.73
C HIS A 16 2.62 -6.91 -21.28
N LEU A 17 1.51 -7.61 -21.45
CA LEU A 17 0.24 -7.00 -21.85
C LEU A 17 -0.34 -6.10 -20.76
N ALA A 18 -0.21 -6.49 -19.48
CA ALA A 18 -0.61 -5.66 -18.35
C ALA A 18 0.26 -4.40 -18.24
N ASP A 19 1.59 -4.55 -18.29
CA ASP A 19 2.54 -3.43 -18.24
C ASP A 19 2.36 -2.46 -19.41
N PHE A 20 2.12 -3.00 -20.62
CA PHE A 20 1.86 -2.17 -21.80
C PHE A 20 0.56 -1.38 -21.64
N ALA A 21 -0.52 -2.04 -21.22
CA ALA A 21 -1.79 -1.37 -20.96
C ALA A 21 -1.63 -0.27 -19.90
N GLU A 22 -0.96 -0.56 -18.78
CA GLU A 22 -0.64 0.42 -17.72
C GLU A 22 0.15 1.61 -18.29
N ALA A 23 1.21 1.36 -19.07
CA ALA A 23 2.04 2.41 -19.66
C ALA A 23 1.28 3.30 -20.66
N THR A 24 0.22 2.78 -21.29
CA THR A 24 -0.68 3.56 -22.16
C THR A 24 -1.84 4.24 -21.43
N GLY A 25 -1.95 4.04 -20.10
CA GLY A 25 -3.04 4.58 -19.27
C GLY A 25 -4.34 3.78 -19.33
N ASP A 26 -4.35 2.58 -19.93
CA ASP A 26 -5.52 1.69 -19.96
C ASP A 26 -5.54 0.78 -18.73
N GLU A 27 -5.99 1.36 -17.62
CA GLU A 27 -6.01 0.74 -16.30
C GLU A 27 -6.95 -0.45 -16.17
N GLU A 28 -8.04 -0.47 -16.94
CA GLU A 28 -9.00 -1.57 -16.96
C GLU A 28 -8.40 -2.78 -17.70
N GLN A 29 -7.78 -2.51 -18.86
CA GLN A 29 -7.15 -3.57 -19.64
C GLN A 29 -5.89 -4.10 -18.94
N ALA A 30 -5.15 -3.26 -18.22
CA ALA A 30 -4.02 -3.67 -17.38
C ALA A 30 -4.48 -4.65 -16.29
N ALA A 31 -5.54 -4.31 -15.55
CA ALA A 31 -6.10 -5.17 -14.51
C ALA A 31 -6.64 -6.49 -15.09
N LYS A 32 -7.34 -6.44 -16.24
CA LYS A 32 -7.86 -7.62 -16.92
C LYS A 32 -6.74 -8.58 -17.32
N TRP A 33 -5.65 -8.09 -17.90
CA TRP A 33 -4.50 -8.92 -18.24
C TRP A 33 -3.79 -9.45 -16.99
N ALA A 34 -3.66 -8.63 -15.95
CA ALA A 34 -3.06 -9.04 -14.69
C ALA A 34 -3.83 -10.21 -14.04
N LEU A 35 -5.15 -10.08 -13.91
CA LEU A 35 -6.02 -11.13 -13.36
C LEU A 35 -5.96 -12.41 -14.20
N LYS A 36 -5.99 -12.29 -15.54
CA LYS A 36 -5.85 -13.45 -16.41
C LYS A 36 -4.48 -14.11 -16.26
N GLY A 37 -3.43 -13.31 -16.12
CA GLY A 37 -2.08 -13.79 -15.91
C GLY A 37 -1.89 -14.53 -14.60
N ILE A 38 -2.59 -14.12 -13.54
CA ILE A 38 -2.56 -14.81 -12.24
C ILE A 38 -3.14 -16.22 -12.38
N GLU A 39 -4.26 -16.35 -13.09
CA GLU A 39 -4.87 -17.65 -13.39
C GLU A 39 -3.90 -18.54 -14.18
N VAL A 40 -3.30 -18.01 -15.26
CA VAL A 40 -2.36 -18.74 -16.12
C VAL A 40 -1.10 -19.14 -15.33
N ALA A 41 -0.53 -18.24 -14.53
CA ALA A 41 0.67 -18.50 -13.73
C ALA A 41 0.44 -19.62 -12.70
N ARG A 42 -0.74 -19.68 -12.09
CA ARG A 42 -1.12 -20.78 -11.18
C ARG A 42 -1.31 -22.10 -11.94
N GLN A 43 -1.95 -22.07 -13.10
CA GLN A 43 -2.15 -23.26 -13.95
C GLN A 43 -0.84 -23.84 -14.49
N THR A 44 0.14 -23.00 -14.81
CA THR A 44 1.44 -23.41 -15.38
C THR A 44 2.56 -23.52 -14.34
N ASN A 45 2.25 -23.30 -13.06
CA ASN A 45 3.23 -23.26 -11.96
C ASN A 45 4.39 -22.26 -12.20
N GLN A 46 4.10 -21.15 -12.89
CA GLN A 46 5.02 -20.05 -13.14
C GLN A 46 4.81 -18.94 -12.10
N LEU A 47 4.98 -19.30 -10.83
CA LEU A 47 4.64 -18.45 -9.68
C LEU A 47 5.40 -17.12 -9.64
N THR A 48 6.58 -17.05 -10.25
CA THR A 48 7.43 -15.85 -10.28
C THR A 48 6.81 -14.67 -11.04
N ALA A 49 5.79 -14.91 -11.87
CA ALA A 49 5.00 -13.86 -12.50
C ALA A 49 4.02 -13.17 -11.52
N LEU A 50 3.60 -13.84 -10.44
CA LEU A 50 2.54 -13.34 -9.56
C LEU A 50 2.86 -11.98 -8.92
N PRO A 51 4.06 -11.73 -8.35
CA PRO A 51 4.34 -10.42 -7.75
C PRO A 51 4.27 -9.27 -8.76
N VAL A 52 4.67 -9.51 -10.01
CA VAL A 52 4.60 -8.51 -11.08
C VAL A 52 3.16 -8.26 -11.51
N LEU A 53 2.36 -9.32 -11.70
CA LEU A 53 0.94 -9.18 -12.01
C LEU A 53 0.18 -8.47 -10.87
N GLY A 54 0.64 -8.66 -9.64
CA GLY A 54 0.10 -8.03 -8.44
C GLY A 54 0.10 -6.51 -8.46
N THR A 55 1.08 -5.89 -9.12
CA THR A 55 1.19 -4.42 -9.20
C THR A 55 -0.04 -3.79 -9.87
N ASN A 56 -0.66 -4.51 -10.81
CA ASN A 56 -1.83 -4.10 -11.56
C ASN A 56 -3.14 -4.73 -11.04
N ALA A 57 -3.09 -5.94 -10.48
CA ALA A 57 -4.27 -6.62 -9.95
C ALA A 57 -4.75 -6.05 -8.61
N ILE A 58 -3.84 -5.82 -7.65
CA ILE A 58 -4.18 -5.34 -6.30
C ILE A 58 -5.00 -4.04 -6.31
N PRO A 59 -4.59 -2.96 -7.00
CA PRO A 59 -5.37 -1.72 -6.99
C PRO A 59 -6.78 -1.89 -7.55
N HIS A 60 -6.98 -2.77 -8.54
CA HIS A 60 -8.29 -3.06 -9.07
C HIS A 60 -9.17 -3.82 -8.06
N LEU A 61 -8.65 -4.86 -7.42
CA LEU A 61 -9.35 -5.60 -6.37
C LEU A 61 -9.75 -4.70 -5.18
N LEU A 62 -8.88 -3.75 -4.80
CA LEU A 62 -9.16 -2.77 -3.74
C LEU A 62 -10.30 -1.82 -4.10
N LEU A 63 -10.35 -1.37 -5.35
CA LEU A 63 -11.42 -0.48 -5.82
C LEU A 63 -12.78 -1.20 -5.80
N ASP A 64 -12.79 -2.50 -6.07
CA ASP A 64 -13.96 -3.37 -5.99
C ASP A 64 -14.24 -3.91 -4.57
N SER A 65 -13.51 -3.43 -3.55
CA SER A 65 -13.66 -3.85 -2.15
C SER A 65 -13.46 -5.35 -1.91
N ARG A 66 -12.67 -6.03 -2.74
CA ARG A 66 -12.33 -7.46 -2.61
C ARG A 66 -11.15 -7.66 -1.66
N TYR A 67 -11.30 -7.24 -0.40
CA TYR A 67 -10.18 -7.12 0.54
C TYR A 67 -9.56 -8.47 0.94
N VAL A 68 -10.38 -9.50 1.12
CA VAL A 68 -9.90 -10.86 1.45
C VAL A 68 -8.98 -11.38 0.35
N GLU A 69 -9.39 -11.23 -0.91
CA GLU A 69 -8.59 -11.66 -2.06
C GLU A 69 -7.27 -10.90 -2.18
N VAL A 70 -7.26 -9.61 -1.83
CA VAL A 70 -6.03 -8.82 -1.77
C VAL A 70 -5.07 -9.38 -0.72
N LEU A 71 -5.55 -9.74 0.47
CA LEU A 71 -4.70 -10.30 1.53
C LEU A 71 -4.17 -11.68 1.16
N ASP A 72 -5.03 -12.58 0.68
CA ASP A 72 -4.61 -13.92 0.24
C ASP A 72 -3.52 -13.83 -0.83
N PHE A 73 -3.74 -12.96 -1.83
CA PHE A 73 -2.79 -12.75 -2.90
C PHE A 73 -1.49 -12.07 -2.41
N ALA A 74 -1.57 -11.13 -1.48
CA ALA A 74 -0.39 -10.48 -0.91
C ALA A 74 0.47 -11.45 -0.09
N ILE A 75 -0.15 -12.38 0.66
CA ILE A 75 0.53 -13.43 1.42
C ILE A 75 1.27 -14.39 0.48
N GLU A 76 0.59 -14.86 -0.57
CA GLU A 76 1.20 -15.72 -1.60
C GLU A 76 2.39 -15.02 -2.27
N THR A 77 2.20 -13.78 -2.72
CA THR A 77 3.26 -13.02 -3.41
C THR A 77 4.43 -12.64 -2.50
N GLY A 78 4.19 -12.34 -1.22
CA GLY A 78 5.24 -12.08 -0.24
C GLY A 78 6.18 -13.28 -0.10
N ALA A 79 5.62 -14.49 0.04
CA ALA A 79 6.42 -15.71 0.10
C ALA A 79 7.20 -15.98 -1.20
N ILE A 80 6.56 -15.78 -2.35
CA ILE A 80 7.19 -15.93 -3.67
C ILE A 80 8.34 -14.94 -3.87
N LEU A 81 8.20 -13.69 -3.46
CA LEU A 81 9.24 -12.67 -3.59
C LEU A 81 10.50 -13.07 -2.81
N ILE A 82 10.33 -13.48 -1.55
CA ILE A 82 11.47 -13.90 -0.71
C ILE A 82 12.11 -15.16 -1.28
N ALA A 83 11.32 -16.15 -1.71
CA ALA A 83 11.85 -17.37 -2.32
C ALA A 83 12.60 -17.08 -3.64
N SER A 84 12.05 -16.21 -4.49
CA SER A 84 12.68 -15.78 -5.74
C SER A 84 14.01 -15.07 -5.49
N LYS A 85 14.08 -14.25 -4.44
CA LYS A 85 15.32 -13.60 -4.01
C LYS A 85 16.36 -14.62 -3.54
N GLN A 86 15.99 -15.57 -2.68
CA GLN A 86 16.92 -16.64 -2.25
C GLN A 86 17.46 -17.43 -3.44
N ARG A 87 16.61 -17.73 -4.42
CA ARG A 87 17.00 -18.40 -5.66
C ARG A 87 18.02 -17.57 -6.45
N PHE A 88 17.76 -16.28 -6.61
CA PHE A 88 18.66 -15.36 -7.31
C PHE A 88 20.01 -15.23 -6.59
N ASP A 89 20.00 -15.07 -5.26
CA ASP A 89 21.20 -14.95 -4.43
C ASP A 89 22.07 -16.23 -4.48
N ALA A 90 21.45 -17.40 -4.73
CA ALA A 90 22.14 -18.66 -4.98
C ALA A 90 22.67 -18.82 -6.42
N GLY A 91 22.57 -17.79 -7.26
CA GLY A 91 23.05 -17.78 -8.65
C GLY A 91 22.16 -18.55 -9.63
N MET A 92 20.95 -18.92 -9.22
CA MET A 92 19.98 -19.60 -10.09
C MET A 92 19.12 -18.59 -10.85
N ASN A 93 18.57 -19.01 -12.00
CA ASN A 93 17.68 -18.17 -12.78
C ASN A 93 16.34 -17.97 -12.06
N ALA A 94 16.04 -16.73 -11.67
CA ALA A 94 14.81 -16.36 -10.97
C ALA A 94 13.53 -16.59 -11.81
N LEU A 95 13.64 -16.65 -13.14
CA LEU A 95 12.49 -16.82 -14.05
C LEU A 95 12.18 -18.28 -14.38
N GLU A 96 13.00 -19.22 -13.92
CA GLU A 96 12.74 -20.64 -14.18
C GLU A 96 11.41 -21.09 -13.55
N PRO A 97 10.61 -21.89 -14.28
CA PRO A 97 9.36 -22.46 -13.76
C PRO A 97 9.59 -23.32 -12.53
N ASN A 98 8.49 -23.68 -11.86
CA ASN A 98 8.48 -24.60 -10.72
C ASN A 98 9.27 -24.11 -9.50
N LEU A 99 9.05 -22.84 -9.12
CA LEU A 99 9.58 -22.30 -7.87
C LEU A 99 9.02 -23.10 -6.68
N ASN A 100 9.89 -23.83 -5.97
CA ASN A 100 9.51 -24.50 -4.73
C ASN A 100 9.71 -23.54 -3.55
N VAL A 101 8.66 -22.79 -3.20
CA VAL A 101 8.67 -21.79 -2.14
C VAL A 101 9.08 -22.40 -0.80
N GLU A 102 8.50 -23.54 -0.41
CA GLU A 102 8.79 -24.16 0.88
C GLU A 102 10.24 -24.66 0.98
N ALA A 103 10.78 -25.25 -0.08
CA ALA A 103 12.18 -25.71 -0.08
C ALA A 103 13.17 -24.54 0.02
N LEU A 104 12.85 -23.38 -0.58
CA LEU A 104 13.70 -22.20 -0.56
C LEU A 104 13.60 -21.40 0.74
N LEU A 105 12.42 -21.33 1.35
CA LEU A 105 12.21 -20.63 2.62
C LEU A 105 12.52 -21.50 3.84
N GLY A 106 12.54 -22.83 3.68
CA GLY A 106 12.77 -23.78 4.76
C GLY A 106 11.57 -23.93 5.71
N SER A 107 11.76 -24.73 6.76
CA SER A 107 10.72 -24.99 7.77
C SER A 107 10.37 -23.74 8.56
N LYS A 108 9.09 -23.51 8.78
CA LYS A 108 8.59 -22.53 9.76
C LYS A 108 8.88 -23.04 11.19
N PRO A 109 9.19 -22.15 12.15
CA PRO A 109 9.39 -20.71 12.02
C PRO A 109 10.81 -20.30 11.61
N ASN A 110 10.96 -19.24 10.81
CA ASN A 110 12.25 -18.59 10.55
C ASN A 110 12.11 -17.13 10.03
N GLU A 111 13.24 -16.42 9.95
CA GLU A 111 13.31 -15.01 9.53
C GLU A 111 12.83 -14.75 8.08
N LEU A 112 12.98 -15.73 7.17
CA LEU A 112 12.52 -15.56 5.79
C LEU A 112 10.99 -15.52 5.72
N TRP A 113 10.32 -16.35 6.52
CA TRP A 113 8.86 -16.32 6.64
C TRP A 113 8.34 -15.04 7.31
N LEU A 114 9.02 -14.53 8.35
CA LEU A 114 8.69 -13.21 8.93
C LEU A 114 8.78 -12.11 7.89
N ARG A 115 9.87 -12.11 7.10
CA ARG A 115 10.04 -11.11 6.04
C ARG A 115 8.95 -11.22 4.96
N ALA A 116 8.58 -12.44 4.57
CA ALA A 116 7.51 -12.66 3.60
C ALA A 116 6.16 -12.09 4.10
N GLU A 117 5.84 -12.28 5.38
CA GLU A 117 4.60 -11.75 5.97
C GLU A 117 4.61 -10.21 6.09
N ARG A 118 5.77 -9.61 6.37
CA ARG A 118 5.94 -8.15 6.38
C ARG A 118 5.81 -7.54 4.99
N ASP A 119 6.39 -8.19 3.98
CA ASP A 119 6.25 -7.78 2.58
C ASP A 119 4.78 -7.92 2.13
N ALA A 120 4.09 -9.00 2.54
CA ALA A 120 2.66 -9.20 2.30
C ALA A 120 1.81 -8.09 2.93
N ALA A 121 2.06 -7.73 4.19
CA ALA A 121 1.35 -6.63 4.85
C ALA A 121 1.61 -5.28 4.14
N THR A 122 2.82 -5.06 3.63
CA THR A 122 3.16 -3.85 2.87
C THR A 122 2.42 -3.79 1.52
N MET A 123 2.34 -4.92 0.80
CA MET A 123 1.69 -4.98 -0.52
C MET A 123 0.16 -5.05 -0.48
N GLY A 124 -0.41 -5.70 0.53
CA GLY A 124 -1.85 -5.91 0.65
C GLY A 124 -2.49 -5.02 1.71
N LEU A 125 -2.08 -5.22 2.97
CA LEU A 125 -2.76 -4.62 4.12
C LEU A 125 -2.66 -3.10 4.15
N LEU A 126 -1.49 -2.50 3.93
CA LEU A 126 -1.37 -1.04 3.95
C LEU A 126 -2.21 -0.36 2.86
N PRO A 127 -2.19 -0.81 1.59
CA PRO A 127 -3.13 -0.33 0.57
C PRO A 127 -4.61 -0.52 0.95
N ILE A 128 -4.97 -1.61 1.63
CA ILE A 128 -6.33 -1.78 2.19
C ILE A 128 -6.64 -0.64 3.17
N VAL A 129 -5.73 -0.30 4.09
CA VAL A 129 -5.96 0.78 5.06
C VAL A 129 -6.13 2.14 4.36
N PHE A 130 -5.35 2.44 3.31
CA PHE A 130 -5.57 3.64 2.48
C PHE A 130 -6.95 3.66 1.80
N ARG A 131 -7.39 2.50 1.30
CA ARG A 131 -8.71 2.37 0.69
C ARG A 131 -9.82 2.58 1.71
N LEU A 132 -9.74 1.94 2.86
CA LEU A 132 -10.68 2.15 3.98
C LEU A 132 -10.70 3.62 4.41
N ALA A 133 -9.54 4.27 4.52
CA ALA A 133 -9.44 5.69 4.86
C ALA A 133 -10.16 6.58 3.82
N THR A 134 -10.04 6.26 2.54
CA THR A 134 -10.76 6.95 1.45
C THR A 134 -12.27 6.73 1.53
N VAL A 135 -12.70 5.50 1.82
CA VAL A 135 -14.12 5.14 2.02
C VAL A 135 -14.68 5.89 3.22
N ALA A 136 -13.97 5.93 4.35
CA ALA A 136 -14.38 6.66 5.55
C ALA A 136 -14.66 8.15 5.29
N ILE A 137 -13.90 8.77 4.38
CA ILE A 137 -14.08 10.18 4.00
C ILE A 137 -15.27 10.36 3.05
N SER A 138 -15.53 9.40 2.16
CA SER A 138 -16.44 9.57 1.01
C SER A 138 -17.81 8.93 1.19
N GLN A 139 -17.85 7.82 1.91
CA GLN A 139 -18.97 6.88 2.07
C GLN A 139 -18.92 6.35 3.52
N PRO A 140 -19.06 7.22 4.54
CA PRO A 140 -18.92 6.85 5.95
C PRO A 140 -19.92 5.77 6.38
N GLU A 141 -21.03 5.58 5.67
CA GLU A 141 -22.00 4.51 5.91
C GLU A 141 -21.49 3.10 5.60
N LEU A 142 -20.50 2.96 4.70
CA LEU A 142 -19.96 1.65 4.31
C LEU A 142 -18.76 1.22 5.15
N ILE A 143 -18.11 2.15 5.87
CA ILE A 143 -16.82 1.89 6.49
C ILE A 143 -16.87 0.80 7.56
N GLN A 144 -17.94 0.72 8.34
CA GLN A 144 -18.04 -0.26 9.43
C GLN A 144 -18.07 -1.69 8.88
N VAL A 145 -18.87 -1.94 7.84
CA VAL A 145 -18.99 -3.26 7.21
C VAL A 145 -17.66 -3.67 6.58
N GLN A 146 -17.03 -2.75 5.84
CA GLN A 146 -15.76 -3.02 5.17
C GLN A 146 -14.60 -3.20 6.16
N ALA A 147 -14.55 -2.42 7.23
CA ALA A 147 -13.54 -2.58 8.27
C ALA A 147 -13.70 -3.92 9.01
N GLN A 148 -14.94 -4.35 9.30
CA GLN A 148 -15.21 -5.65 9.92
C GLN A 148 -14.72 -6.82 9.06
N GLU A 149 -14.93 -6.75 7.74
CA GLU A 149 -14.43 -7.77 6.81
C GLU A 149 -12.90 -7.87 6.87
N VAL A 150 -12.19 -6.73 6.85
CA VAL A 150 -10.72 -6.69 6.93
C VAL A 150 -10.22 -7.19 8.29
N VAL A 151 -10.88 -6.80 9.39
CA VAL A 151 -10.54 -7.30 10.74
C VAL A 151 -10.67 -8.82 10.79
N ALA A 152 -11.78 -9.38 10.29
CA ALA A 152 -12.00 -10.82 10.24
C ALA A 152 -10.93 -11.53 9.38
N ALA A 153 -10.57 -10.96 8.23
CA ALA A 153 -9.53 -11.50 7.37
C ALA A 153 -8.15 -11.49 8.05
N CYS A 154 -7.75 -10.39 8.70
CA CYS A 154 -6.52 -10.33 9.49
C CYS A 154 -6.50 -11.36 10.61
N GLN A 155 -7.63 -11.57 11.30
CA GLN A 155 -7.75 -12.60 12.35
C GLN A 155 -7.59 -14.01 11.78
N GLN A 156 -8.20 -14.30 10.63
CA GLN A 156 -8.03 -15.59 9.93
C GLN A 156 -6.58 -15.83 9.53
N VAL A 157 -5.90 -14.81 8.99
CA VAL A 157 -4.47 -14.88 8.66
C VAL A 157 -3.65 -15.11 9.93
N SER A 158 -3.95 -14.39 11.01
CA SER A 158 -3.22 -14.53 12.29
C SER A 158 -3.26 -15.94 12.88
N ALA A 159 -4.32 -16.72 12.62
CA ALA A 159 -4.44 -18.09 13.09
C ALA A 159 -3.41 -19.06 12.47
N ILE A 160 -2.86 -18.72 11.30
CA ILE A 160 -1.88 -19.55 10.58
C ILE A 160 -0.54 -18.83 10.30
N ALA A 161 -0.50 -17.53 10.54
CA ALA A 161 0.68 -16.70 10.37
C ALA A 161 1.73 -16.97 11.45
N PHE A 162 2.99 -16.77 11.07
CA PHE A 162 4.10 -16.84 12.01
C PHE A 162 4.27 -15.52 12.79
N ASP A 163 4.14 -14.37 12.12
CA ASP A 163 4.11 -13.06 12.73
C ASP A 163 2.69 -12.73 13.22
N GLN A 164 2.21 -13.49 14.21
CA GLN A 164 0.86 -13.27 14.77
C GLN A 164 0.71 -11.85 15.33
N VAL A 165 1.79 -11.30 15.90
CA VAL A 165 1.80 -9.94 16.46
C VAL A 165 1.45 -8.92 15.40
N LEU A 166 2.05 -9.01 14.20
CA LEU A 166 1.72 -8.14 13.06
C LEU A 166 0.22 -8.15 12.73
N TRP A 167 -0.34 -9.34 12.49
CA TRP A 167 -1.71 -9.47 12.00
C TRP A 167 -2.77 -9.14 13.07
N VAL A 168 -2.55 -9.59 14.30
CA VAL A 168 -3.43 -9.25 15.43
C VAL A 168 -3.39 -7.75 15.67
N THR A 169 -2.21 -7.15 15.79
CA THR A 169 -2.09 -5.71 16.06
C THR A 169 -2.68 -4.85 14.95
N ALA A 170 -2.49 -5.24 13.69
CA ALA A 170 -3.14 -4.58 12.57
C ALA A 170 -4.67 -4.63 12.66
N SER A 171 -5.24 -5.81 12.98
CA SER A 171 -6.69 -5.96 13.15
C SER A 171 -7.21 -5.06 14.28
N GLU A 172 -6.51 -4.99 15.40
CA GLU A 172 -6.88 -4.17 16.55
C GLU A 172 -6.80 -2.66 16.24
N LEU A 173 -5.80 -2.22 15.47
CA LEU A 173 -5.71 -0.83 15.02
C LEU A 173 -6.88 -0.44 14.12
N ILE A 174 -7.28 -1.31 13.19
CA ILE A 174 -8.43 -1.07 12.29
C ILE A 174 -9.73 -1.06 13.09
N GLU A 175 -9.92 -2.02 13.99
CA GLU A 175 -11.08 -2.12 14.87
C GLU A 175 -11.21 -0.89 15.79
N GLN A 176 -10.11 -0.45 16.40
CA GLN A 176 -10.12 0.69 17.32
C GLN A 176 -10.67 1.97 16.70
N ILE A 177 -10.58 2.09 15.38
CA ILE A 177 -10.81 3.36 14.69
C ILE A 177 -12.17 3.41 14.06
N TYR A 178 -12.55 2.33 13.40
CA TYR A 178 -13.83 2.27 12.72
C TYR A 178 -14.94 1.71 13.63
N LEU A 179 -14.59 1.01 14.71
CA LEU A 179 -15.57 0.35 15.59
C LEU A 179 -15.56 0.88 17.03
N GLN A 180 -14.39 1.15 17.63
CA GLN A 180 -14.29 1.54 19.05
C GLN A 180 -14.04 3.04 19.31
N GLN A 181 -13.77 3.84 18.27
CA GLN A 181 -13.54 5.29 18.32
C GLN A 181 -12.41 5.74 19.26
N ALA A 182 -11.25 5.07 19.19
CA ALA A 182 -10.04 5.48 19.90
C ALA A 182 -9.60 6.91 19.53
N SER A 183 -9.05 7.64 20.49
CA SER A 183 -8.57 9.00 20.26
C SER A 183 -7.27 9.04 19.46
N PHE A 184 -6.98 10.20 18.86
CA PHE A 184 -5.72 10.45 18.16
C PHE A 184 -4.51 10.14 19.06
N GLU A 185 -4.50 10.63 20.30
CA GLU A 185 -3.37 10.47 21.23
C GLU A 185 -3.13 9.01 21.63
N GLU A 186 -4.20 8.25 21.89
CA GLU A 186 -4.10 6.82 22.21
C GLU A 186 -3.46 6.03 21.06
N LEU A 187 -3.90 6.29 19.82
CA LEU A 187 -3.38 5.61 18.63
C LEU A 187 -1.92 5.97 18.34
N ILE A 188 -1.55 7.25 18.50
CA ILE A 188 -0.16 7.70 18.33
C ILE A 188 0.73 7.09 19.41
N ASN A 189 0.32 7.13 20.66
CA ASN A 189 1.09 6.56 21.77
C ASN A 189 1.29 5.05 21.60
N ARG A 190 0.23 4.35 21.18
CA ARG A 190 0.31 2.93 20.83
C ARG A 190 1.27 2.69 19.66
N SER A 191 1.14 3.47 18.60
CA SER A 191 1.98 3.34 17.40
C SER A 191 3.46 3.55 17.73
N ASN A 192 3.78 4.57 18.52
CA ASN A 192 5.14 4.85 18.97
C ASN A 192 5.74 3.73 19.84
N GLY A 193 4.92 2.83 20.36
CA GLY A 193 5.37 1.66 21.14
C GLY A 193 5.82 0.47 20.29
N PHE A 194 5.55 0.45 18.97
CA PHE A 194 5.99 -0.68 18.13
C PHE A 194 7.49 -0.63 17.85
N THR A 195 8.08 -1.80 17.60
CA THR A 195 9.50 -1.95 17.32
C THR A 195 9.81 -1.68 15.83
N PRO A 196 11.06 -1.34 15.47
CA PRO A 196 11.45 -1.09 14.08
C PRO A 196 11.15 -2.24 13.11
N GLU A 197 11.12 -3.49 13.60
CA GLU A 197 10.79 -4.68 12.81
C GLU A 197 9.33 -4.65 12.31
N HIS A 198 8.48 -3.84 12.94
CA HIS A 198 7.08 -3.63 12.59
C HIS A 198 6.82 -2.19 12.11
N GLU A 199 7.74 -1.59 11.35
CA GLU A 199 7.59 -0.24 10.76
C GLU A 199 6.25 -0.09 10.01
N ILE A 200 5.73 -1.16 9.42
CA ILE A 200 4.41 -1.22 8.78
C ILE A 200 3.25 -0.89 9.73
N LEU A 201 3.33 -1.31 10.99
CA LEU A 201 2.34 -0.98 12.02
C LEU A 201 2.42 0.49 12.43
N TRP A 202 3.60 1.13 12.36
CA TRP A 202 3.70 2.59 12.49
C TRP A 202 2.95 3.26 11.35
N ALA A 203 3.19 2.84 10.10
CA ALA A 203 2.55 3.43 8.95
C ALA A 203 1.02 3.30 9.01
N ILE A 204 0.52 2.11 9.35
CA ILE A 204 -0.91 1.86 9.58
C ILE A 204 -1.39 2.78 10.70
N GLY A 205 -0.82 2.67 11.90
CA GLY A 205 -1.22 3.41 13.10
C GLY A 205 -1.27 4.93 12.91
N TYR A 206 -0.27 5.50 12.26
CA TYR A 206 -0.23 6.93 11.93
C TYR A 206 -1.31 7.34 10.95
N LEU A 207 -1.49 6.56 9.87
CA LEU A 207 -2.52 6.82 8.87
C LEU A 207 -3.92 6.80 9.47
N VAL A 208 -4.19 5.82 10.33
CA VAL A 208 -5.52 5.66 10.90
C VAL A 208 -5.78 6.63 12.05
N ALA A 209 -4.73 7.06 12.78
CA ALA A 209 -4.84 8.14 13.77
C ALA A 209 -5.26 9.46 13.11
N SER A 210 -4.72 9.78 11.93
CA SER A 210 -5.01 11.04 11.21
C SER A 210 -6.50 11.21 10.84
N LEU A 211 -7.27 10.12 10.84
CA LEU A 211 -8.70 10.10 10.53
C LEU A 211 -9.58 10.45 11.74
N GLN A 212 -9.02 10.53 12.95
CA GLN A 212 -9.81 10.81 14.15
C GLN A 212 -10.34 12.24 14.17
N ASN A 213 -11.57 12.43 14.65
CA ASN A 213 -12.23 13.75 14.72
C ASN A 213 -11.43 14.81 15.51
N LYS A 214 -10.58 14.37 16.44
CA LYS A 214 -9.72 15.25 17.26
C LYS A 214 -8.34 15.50 16.66
N ALA A 215 -7.98 14.86 15.54
CA ALA A 215 -6.72 15.11 14.87
C ALA A 215 -6.70 16.54 14.33
N THR A 216 -5.69 17.33 14.73
CA THR A 216 -5.50 18.66 14.14
C THR A 216 -4.92 18.52 12.73
N PRO A 217 -5.17 19.47 11.80
CA PRO A 217 -4.54 19.45 10.48
C PRO A 217 -3.00 19.37 10.55
N GLN A 218 -2.39 20.01 11.55
CA GLN A 218 -0.94 19.96 11.78
C GLN A 218 -0.48 18.55 12.16
N SER A 219 -1.18 17.91 13.10
CA SER A 219 -0.87 16.52 13.51
C SER A 219 -1.07 15.54 12.35
N ALA A 220 -2.18 15.69 11.61
CA ALA A 220 -2.44 14.89 10.41
C ALA A 220 -1.35 15.06 9.34
N LEU A 221 -0.89 16.29 9.11
CA LEU A 221 0.21 16.56 8.18
C LEU A 221 1.47 15.80 8.57
N MET A 222 1.86 15.84 9.85
CA MET A 222 3.02 15.09 10.32
C MET A 222 2.86 13.60 10.09
N THR A 223 1.73 13.01 10.48
CA THR A 223 1.47 11.58 10.24
C THR A 223 1.54 11.23 8.74
N HIS A 224 0.93 12.03 7.86
CA HIS A 224 0.97 11.80 6.42
C HIS A 224 2.37 11.97 5.81
N LEU A 225 3.21 12.88 6.33
CA LEU A 225 4.62 12.97 5.94
C LEU A 225 5.37 11.67 6.27
N TYR A 226 5.23 11.14 7.49
CA TYR A 226 5.86 9.87 7.88
C TYR A 226 5.38 8.71 7.02
N VAL A 227 4.05 8.54 6.89
CA VAL A 227 3.46 7.41 6.14
C VAL A 227 3.83 7.49 4.66
N THR A 228 3.72 8.67 4.04
CA THR A 228 4.04 8.81 2.61
C THR A 228 5.53 8.61 2.36
N HIS A 229 6.39 9.09 3.25
CA HIS A 229 7.83 8.86 3.15
C HIS A 229 8.19 7.37 3.29
N TYR A 230 7.55 6.66 4.21
CA TYR A 230 7.67 5.21 4.34
C TYR A 230 7.27 4.50 3.04
N LEU A 231 6.11 4.85 2.47
CA LEU A 231 5.63 4.27 1.22
C LEU A 231 6.60 4.43 0.05
N TYR A 232 7.30 5.56 -0.04
CA TYR A 232 8.27 5.80 -1.11
C TYR A 232 9.44 4.82 -1.12
N LYS A 233 9.72 4.17 0.01
CA LYS A 233 10.74 3.10 0.09
C LYS A 233 10.26 1.79 -0.54
N TRP A 234 8.94 1.57 -0.58
CA TRP A 234 8.33 0.27 -0.91
C TRP A 234 7.51 0.28 -2.20
N LEU A 235 6.90 1.41 -2.53
CA LEU A 235 6.09 1.61 -3.72
C LEU A 235 6.76 2.62 -4.65
N THR A 236 6.96 2.22 -5.90
CA THR A 236 7.38 3.17 -6.92
C THR A 236 6.25 4.19 -7.13
N PRO A 237 6.54 5.50 -7.22
CA PRO A 237 5.51 6.51 -7.46
C PRO A 237 4.78 6.37 -8.81
N SER A 238 5.31 5.55 -9.72
CA SER A 238 4.67 5.17 -10.98
C SER A 238 3.73 3.97 -10.86
N SER A 239 3.77 3.20 -9.76
CA SER A 239 2.92 2.01 -9.60
C SER A 239 1.43 2.35 -9.58
N ALA A 240 0.62 1.48 -10.18
CA ALA A 240 -0.84 1.59 -10.13
C ALA A 240 -1.38 1.69 -8.68
N THR A 241 -0.83 0.94 -7.71
CA THR A 241 -1.21 1.09 -6.28
C THR A 241 -1.01 2.51 -5.77
N TYR A 242 0.14 3.12 -6.03
CA TYR A 242 0.39 4.49 -5.60
C TYR A 242 -0.58 5.47 -6.26
N ARG A 243 -0.72 5.39 -7.59
CA ARG A 243 -1.55 6.30 -8.39
C ARG A 243 -3.05 6.18 -8.11
N ARG A 244 -3.54 4.97 -7.86
CA ARG A 244 -4.98 4.66 -7.75
C ARG A 244 -5.49 4.53 -6.33
N ILE A 245 -4.62 4.30 -5.35
CA ILE A 245 -5.02 4.09 -3.96
C ILE A 245 -4.46 5.19 -3.05
N VAL A 246 -3.14 5.39 -3.05
CA VAL A 246 -2.49 6.34 -2.12
C VAL A 246 -2.76 7.79 -2.52
N LEU A 247 -2.57 8.14 -3.79
CA LEU A 247 -2.69 9.52 -4.24
C LEU A 247 -4.13 10.07 -4.15
N PRO A 248 -5.18 9.31 -4.53
CA PRO A 248 -6.56 9.77 -4.38
C PRO A 248 -6.96 9.95 -2.91
N PHE A 249 -6.43 9.12 -2.00
CA PHE A 249 -6.60 9.33 -0.56
C PHE A 249 -6.04 10.68 -0.14
N LEU A 250 -4.77 10.97 -0.44
CA LEU A 250 -4.11 12.20 -0.01
C LEU A 250 -4.83 13.43 -0.53
N LEU A 251 -5.16 13.45 -1.83
CA LEU A 251 -5.89 14.56 -2.42
C LEU A 251 -7.24 14.76 -1.73
N ARG A 252 -8.03 13.68 -1.57
CA ARG A 252 -9.37 13.77 -0.98
C ARG A 252 -9.34 14.18 0.49
N TYR A 253 -8.43 13.61 1.27
CA TYR A 253 -8.27 13.95 2.68
C TYR A 253 -7.98 15.44 2.84
N TRP A 254 -7.01 15.96 2.09
CA TRP A 254 -6.57 17.34 2.23
C TRP A 254 -7.56 18.35 1.67
N THR A 255 -8.23 18.06 0.57
CA THR A 255 -9.34 18.89 0.07
C THR A 255 -10.46 18.98 1.11
N ASN A 256 -10.93 17.85 1.64
CA ASN A 256 -11.99 17.81 2.66
C ASN A 256 -11.57 18.53 3.96
N THR A 257 -10.32 18.35 4.38
CA THR A 257 -9.77 19.01 5.58
C THR A 257 -9.69 20.52 5.39
N PHE A 258 -9.22 20.96 4.22
CA PHE A 258 -9.14 22.37 3.86
C PHE A 258 -10.53 23.01 3.84
N GLU A 259 -11.52 22.36 3.21
CA GLU A 259 -12.90 22.85 3.19
C GLU A 259 -13.49 23.01 4.60
N LYS A 260 -13.31 22.02 5.47
CA LYS A 260 -13.84 22.03 6.85
C LYS A 260 -13.12 23.01 7.78
N THR A 261 -11.84 23.25 7.56
CA THR A 261 -10.99 24.02 8.48
C THR A 261 -10.28 25.20 7.81
N ARG A 262 -10.90 25.77 6.77
CA ARG A 262 -10.34 26.80 5.89
C ARG A 262 -9.63 27.95 6.61
N PHE A 263 -10.18 28.42 7.73
CA PHE A 263 -9.63 29.53 8.53
C PHE A 263 -8.35 29.18 9.31
N ARG A 264 -7.97 27.90 9.40
CA ARG A 264 -6.69 27.49 9.98
C ARG A 264 -5.50 27.67 9.03
N PHE A 265 -5.78 27.95 7.75
CA PHE A 265 -4.75 28.17 6.73
C PHE A 265 -4.47 29.66 6.58
N SER A 266 -3.19 30.03 6.50
CA SER A 266 -2.73 31.42 6.43
C SER A 266 -3.16 32.13 5.14
N THR A 267 -3.20 31.42 4.01
CA THR A 267 -3.51 31.96 2.67
C THR A 267 -4.54 31.11 1.91
N PRO A 268 -5.80 31.00 2.38
CA PRO A 268 -6.73 29.98 1.88
C PRO A 268 -6.97 30.00 0.36
N ARG A 269 -7.01 31.18 -0.28
CA ARG A 269 -7.19 31.25 -1.75
C ARG A 269 -6.00 30.66 -2.52
N LEU A 270 -4.79 30.87 -2.03
CA LEU A 270 -3.59 30.30 -2.64
C LEU A 270 -3.58 28.78 -2.47
N ILE A 271 -3.86 28.30 -1.26
CA ILE A 271 -3.92 26.86 -0.95
C ILE A 271 -4.99 26.15 -1.80
N GLU A 272 -6.16 26.77 -1.98
CA GLU A 272 -7.20 26.24 -2.85
C GLU A 272 -6.75 26.12 -4.31
N SER A 273 -6.08 27.16 -4.85
CA SER A 273 -5.50 27.13 -6.20
C SER A 273 -4.45 26.04 -6.33
N GLU A 274 -3.50 25.96 -5.39
CA GLU A 274 -2.42 24.98 -5.42
C GLU A 274 -2.93 23.53 -5.28
N LEU A 275 -3.95 23.29 -4.44
CA LEU A 275 -4.58 21.96 -4.34
C LEU A 275 -5.32 21.58 -5.64
N SER A 276 -5.92 22.55 -6.33
CA SER A 276 -6.52 22.33 -7.65
C SER A 276 -5.46 22.04 -8.71
N GLU A 277 -4.38 22.84 -8.74
CA GLU A 277 -3.25 22.70 -9.66
C GLU A 277 -2.43 21.43 -9.42
N ALA A 278 -2.44 20.88 -8.20
CA ALA A 278 -1.76 19.62 -7.91
C ALA A 278 -2.21 18.48 -8.84
N GLN A 279 -3.45 18.50 -9.33
CA GLN A 279 -3.94 17.50 -10.29
C GLN A 279 -3.18 17.54 -11.64
N SER A 280 -2.63 18.70 -12.00
CA SER A 280 -1.85 18.92 -13.23
C SER A 280 -0.39 18.50 -13.08
N ILE A 281 0.08 18.30 -11.85
CA ILE A 281 1.46 17.87 -11.56
C ILE A 281 1.62 16.38 -11.90
N PRO A 282 2.78 15.96 -12.44
CA PRO A 282 3.09 14.56 -12.65
C PRO A 282 2.82 13.72 -11.39
N GLU A 283 2.20 12.55 -11.55
CA GLU A 283 1.75 11.72 -10.43
C GLU A 283 2.89 11.37 -9.46
N THR A 284 4.10 11.21 -9.99
CA THR A 284 5.32 10.90 -9.23
C THR A 284 5.78 12.01 -8.27
N GLN A 285 5.24 13.22 -8.41
CA GLN A 285 5.56 14.40 -7.58
C GLN A 285 4.33 14.95 -6.84
N ARG A 286 3.14 14.42 -7.15
CA ARG A 286 1.87 15.03 -6.74
C ARG A 286 1.67 14.99 -5.23
N ALA A 287 2.00 13.89 -4.55
CA ALA A 287 1.89 13.82 -3.10
C ALA A 287 2.81 14.81 -2.39
N GLN A 288 4.06 14.95 -2.85
CA GLN A 288 5.00 15.92 -2.27
C GLN A 288 4.48 17.33 -2.46
N SER A 289 3.92 17.65 -3.64
CA SER A 289 3.33 18.96 -3.88
C SER A 289 2.15 19.23 -2.94
N ILE A 290 1.22 18.28 -2.81
CA ILE A 290 0.08 18.38 -1.88
C ILE A 290 0.59 18.64 -0.45
N LEU A 291 1.53 17.82 0.05
CA LEU A 291 2.03 17.95 1.43
C LEU A 291 2.80 19.25 1.66
N LYS A 292 3.55 19.74 0.65
CA LYS A 292 4.22 21.06 0.70
C LYS A 292 3.22 22.20 0.79
N THR A 293 2.21 22.22 -0.08
CA THR A 293 1.15 23.22 -0.07
C THR A 293 0.45 23.26 1.29
N ILE A 294 0.09 22.09 1.83
CA ILE A 294 -0.55 22.00 3.15
C ILE A 294 0.38 22.48 4.28
N ALA A 295 1.66 22.10 4.26
CA ALA A 295 2.63 22.56 5.27
C ALA A 295 2.78 24.08 5.27
N SER A 296 2.94 24.68 4.08
CA SER A 296 3.02 26.12 3.90
C SER A 296 1.74 26.81 4.39
N GLY A 297 0.58 26.29 3.99
CA GLY A 297 -0.72 26.83 4.37
C GLY A 297 -0.97 26.79 5.88
N LEU A 298 -0.51 25.74 6.57
CA LEU A 298 -0.64 25.60 8.03
C LEU A 298 0.49 26.31 8.81
N GLY A 299 1.51 26.84 8.14
CA GLY A 299 2.68 27.43 8.79
C GLY A 299 3.50 26.41 9.59
N VAL A 300 3.51 25.14 9.18
CA VAL A 300 4.22 24.07 9.87
C VAL A 300 5.61 23.90 9.27
N GLY A 301 6.64 24.01 10.12
CA GLY A 301 8.02 23.71 9.73
C GLY A 301 8.19 22.21 9.46
N ILE A 302 8.75 21.87 8.29
CA ILE A 302 8.98 20.49 7.89
C ILE A 302 10.33 20.02 8.44
N PRO A 303 10.41 18.87 9.13
CA PRO A 303 11.69 18.32 9.56
C PRO A 303 12.63 18.04 8.37
N SER A 304 13.93 18.28 8.56
CA SER A 304 14.95 18.24 7.49
C SER A 304 15.02 16.92 6.72
N ASN A 305 14.74 15.79 7.40
CA ASN A 305 14.69 14.47 6.76
C ASN A 305 13.56 14.35 5.72
N PHE A 306 12.46 15.08 5.89
CA PHE A 306 11.38 15.13 4.92
C PHE A 306 11.60 16.22 3.86
N GLU A 307 12.27 17.32 4.20
CA GLU A 307 12.54 18.40 3.25
C GLU A 307 13.30 17.89 2.02
N GLN A 308 14.33 17.05 2.21
CA GLN A 308 15.09 16.49 1.10
C GLN A 308 14.20 15.68 0.14
N TRP A 309 13.40 14.77 0.71
CA TRP A 309 12.46 13.94 -0.04
C TRP A 309 11.41 14.78 -0.78
N LEU A 310 10.85 15.80 -0.12
CA LEU A 310 9.85 16.68 -0.70
C LEU A 310 10.40 17.48 -1.90
N HIS A 311 11.70 17.81 -1.92
CA HIS A 311 12.36 18.51 -3.02
C HIS A 311 12.82 17.59 -4.17
N GLY A 312 12.42 16.31 -4.15
CA GLY A 312 12.73 15.37 -5.23
C GLY A 312 14.15 14.80 -5.15
N HIS A 313 14.86 14.99 -4.03
CA HIS A 313 16.05 14.20 -3.76
C HIS A 313 15.59 12.78 -3.42
N ILE A 314 15.78 11.87 -4.38
CA ILE A 314 15.50 10.46 -4.17
C ILE A 314 16.45 9.97 -3.09
N LEU A 315 15.90 9.62 -1.93
CA LEU A 315 16.62 8.82 -0.95
C LEU A 315 16.77 7.42 -1.54
N ARG A 316 17.91 7.19 -2.20
CA ARG A 316 18.35 5.82 -2.44
C ARG A 316 18.72 5.24 -1.07
N ALA A 317 17.89 4.31 -0.58
CA ALA A 317 18.25 3.42 0.51
C ALA A 317 19.34 2.44 0.04
#